data_AF-A0A960KTR6-F1
#
_entry.id   AF-A0A960KTR6-F1
#
_cell.length_a   1.000
_cell.length_b   1.000
_cell.length_c   1.000
_cell.angle_alpha   90.00
_cell.angle_beta   90.00
_cell.angle_gamma   90.00
#
_symmetry.space_group_name_H-M   'P 1'
#
loop_
_entity.id
_entity.type
_entity.pdbx_description
1 polymer ?
#
loop_
_entity_poly.entity_id
_entity_poly.type
_entity_poly.pdbx_seq_one_letter_code
_entity_poly.pdbx_strand_id
1 'polypeptide(L)'
;MHNFWKILFLFAFAWAVGNGLRLSYQIWFEPTQFSLDRYDDETQQLAKNATSLKALQESYDQVHAEIQAFEKANPSESEDPQIKEKRRELNQKESRLRQAINAWEIQSEAILKLRLFFAAGVLLCVLGWLSYRFGSKWLGFSCFFVGFLELFYWSSPSFFGGRTAEYERMLHNKFFLGLVALGLLIGAARTVGLLANPVKEPEPTPASPSPE
;
A
#
# COMPACT_ATOMS: atom_id res chain seq x y z
N MET A 1 5.86 34.92 -0.29
CA MET A 1 5.26 33.62 -0.69
C MET A 1 6.28 32.49 -0.86
N HIS A 2 7.48 32.72 -1.41
CA HIS A 2 8.46 31.65 -1.67
C HIS A 2 8.87 30.83 -0.41
N ASN A 3 8.99 31.48 0.76
CA ASN A 3 9.33 30.79 2.01
C ASN A 3 8.23 29.82 2.49
N PHE A 4 6.95 30.16 2.28
CA PHE A 4 5.82 29.28 2.63
C PHE A 4 5.87 27.97 1.84
N TRP A 5 6.20 28.06 0.55
CA TRP A 5 6.36 26.89 -0.33
C TRP A 5 7.51 25.97 0.09
N LYS A 6 8.63 26.54 0.54
CA LYS A 6 9.75 25.76 1.09
C LYS A 6 9.33 24.99 2.33
N ILE A 7 8.61 25.65 3.25
CA ILE A 7 8.12 25.03 4.48
C ILE A 7 7.17 23.87 4.16
N LEU A 8 6.17 24.10 3.29
CA LEU A 8 5.21 23.06 2.92
C LEU A 8 5.87 21.87 2.21
N PHE A 9 6.83 22.14 1.33
CA PHE A 9 7.64 21.10 0.70
C PHE A 9 8.44 20.30 1.74
N LEU A 10 9.11 20.96 2.69
CA LEU A 10 9.87 20.28 3.74
C LEU A 10 8.99 19.37 4.59
N PHE A 11 7.79 19.82 4.97
CA PHE A 11 6.83 18.99 5.71
C PHE A 11 6.38 17.77 4.89
N ALA A 12 5.96 17.99 3.64
CA ALA A 12 5.53 16.90 2.76
C ALA A 12 6.66 15.89 2.50
N PHE A 13 7.89 16.39 2.31
CA PHE A 13 9.08 15.56 2.10
C PHE A 13 9.43 14.76 3.35
N ALA A 14 9.49 15.39 4.53
CA ALA A 14 9.75 14.70 5.79
C ALA A 14 8.69 13.64 6.08
N TRP A 15 7.41 13.94 5.82
CA TRP A 15 6.31 12.98 5.93
C TRP A 15 6.48 11.79 4.97
N ALA A 16 6.79 12.06 3.70
CA ALA A 16 7.03 11.02 2.69
C ALA A 16 8.19 10.10 3.09
N VAL A 17 9.32 10.67 3.52
CA VAL A 17 10.50 9.92 3.98
C VAL A 17 10.17 9.10 5.21
N GLY A 18 9.49 9.68 6.21
CA GLY A 18 9.09 8.95 7.43
C GLY A 18 8.18 7.76 7.13
N ASN A 19 7.19 7.93 6.24
CA ASN A 19 6.33 6.83 5.80
C ASN A 19 7.10 5.79 4.97
N GLY A 20 8.02 6.22 4.10
CA GLY A 20 8.88 5.34 3.32
C GLY A 20 9.78 4.47 4.20
N LEU A 21 10.38 5.05 5.24
CA LEU A 21 11.16 4.30 6.23
C LEU A 21 10.29 3.29 6.99
N ARG A 22 9.08 3.69 7.38
CA ARG A 22 8.13 2.81 8.04
C ARG A 22 7.71 1.62 7.17
N LEU A 23 7.38 1.86 5.90
CA LEU A 23 7.08 0.80 4.92
C LEU A 23 8.30 -0.11 4.70
N SER A 24 9.49 0.46 4.58
CA SER A 24 10.74 -0.30 4.43
C SER A 24 11.01 -1.19 5.64
N TYR A 25 10.74 -0.69 6.85
CA TYR A 25 10.84 -1.48 8.07
C TYR A 25 9.89 -2.68 8.05
N GLN A 26 8.64 -2.49 7.66
CA GLN A 26 7.66 -3.59 7.57
C GLN A 26 8.05 -4.64 6.53
N ILE A 27 8.59 -4.20 5.39
CA ILE A 27 8.99 -5.10 4.30
C ILE A 27 10.24 -5.90 4.69
N TRP A 28 11.24 -5.30 5.35
CA TRP A 28 12.55 -5.92 5.55
C TRP A 28 12.85 -6.41 6.97
N PHE A 29 12.32 -5.76 8.00
CA PHE A 29 12.73 -6.01 9.39
C PHE A 29 11.67 -6.71 10.24
N GLU A 30 10.41 -6.66 9.84
CA GLU A 30 9.35 -7.37 10.55
C GLU A 30 9.46 -8.87 10.24
N PRO A 31 9.80 -9.74 11.23
CA PRO A 31 10.10 -11.14 10.98
C PRO A 31 8.89 -11.85 10.36
N THR A 32 9.11 -12.50 9.22
CA THR A 32 8.10 -13.19 8.42
C THR A 32 7.73 -14.56 8.95
N GLN A 33 8.55 -15.13 9.82
CA GLN A 33 8.33 -16.44 10.43
C GLN A 33 7.93 -16.27 11.88
N PHE A 34 6.64 -16.37 12.15
CA PHE A 34 6.19 -16.57 13.53
C PHE A 34 6.61 -17.97 13.95
N SER A 35 7.09 -18.13 15.19
CA SER A 35 7.44 -19.46 15.73
C SER A 35 6.26 -20.44 15.67
N LEU A 36 5.04 -19.91 15.62
CA LEU A 36 3.79 -20.66 15.46
C LEU A 36 3.56 -21.19 14.04
N ASP A 37 4.20 -20.64 13.01
CA ASP A 37 4.04 -21.08 11.61
C ASP A 37 4.50 -22.54 11.41
N ARG A 38 5.33 -23.08 12.31
CA ARG A 38 5.74 -24.50 12.31
C ARG A 38 4.61 -25.46 12.69
N TYR A 39 3.55 -24.95 13.32
CA TYR A 39 2.39 -25.73 13.75
C TYR A 39 1.17 -25.49 12.84
N ASP A 40 1.33 -24.69 11.80
CA ASP A 40 0.29 -24.50 10.80
C ASP A 40 0.10 -25.79 10.01
N ASP A 41 -1.17 -26.16 9.85
CA ASP A 41 -1.53 -27.29 8.99
C ASP A 41 -1.39 -26.95 7.51
N GLU A 42 -1.42 -27.98 6.65
CA GLU A 42 -1.26 -27.82 5.20
C GLU A 42 -2.24 -26.79 4.61
N THR A 43 -3.46 -26.70 5.16
CA THR A 43 -4.46 -25.72 4.73
C THR A 43 -4.09 -24.28 5.09
N GLN A 44 -3.50 -24.05 6.26
CA GLN A 44 -3.01 -22.72 6.65
C GLN A 44 -1.77 -22.32 5.86
N GLN A 45 -0.86 -23.25 5.57
CA GLN A 45 0.29 -22.97 4.71
C GLN A 45 -0.14 -22.65 3.28
N LEU A 46 -1.11 -23.39 2.73
CA LEU A 46 -1.72 -23.07 1.43
C LEU A 46 -2.40 -21.70 1.47
N ALA A 47 -3.15 -21.38 2.54
CA ALA A 47 -3.79 -20.08 2.70
C ALA A 47 -2.79 -18.91 2.73
N LYS A 48 -1.63 -19.10 3.37
CA LYS A 48 -0.58 -18.08 3.45
C LYS A 48 0.19 -17.92 2.15
N ASN A 49 0.49 -19.02 1.47
CA ASN A 49 1.39 -19.07 0.31
C ASN A 49 0.67 -19.08 -1.04
N ALA A 50 -0.66 -19.18 -1.06
CA ALA A 50 -1.43 -19.20 -2.30
C ALA A 50 -1.15 -17.94 -3.14
N THR A 51 -0.60 -18.14 -4.33
CA THR A 51 -0.27 -17.07 -5.28
C THR A 51 -1.48 -16.66 -6.13
N SER A 52 -2.56 -17.45 -6.11
CA SER A 52 -3.78 -17.25 -6.90
C SER A 52 -5.05 -17.66 -6.12
N LEU A 53 -6.13 -16.91 -6.34
CA LEU A 53 -7.47 -17.25 -5.85
C LEU A 53 -7.96 -18.60 -6.35
N LYS A 54 -7.63 -18.95 -7.59
CA LYS A 54 -8.05 -20.20 -8.21
C LYS A 54 -7.53 -21.42 -7.44
N ALA A 55 -6.28 -21.38 -6.98
CA ALA A 55 -5.71 -22.45 -6.17
C ALA A 55 -6.47 -22.61 -4.84
N LEU A 56 -6.86 -21.51 -4.20
CA LEU A 56 -7.66 -21.54 -2.97
C LEU A 56 -9.07 -22.10 -3.21
N GLN A 57 -9.70 -21.73 -4.33
CA GLN A 57 -11.02 -22.23 -4.73
C GLN A 57 -10.96 -23.74 -5.04
N GLU A 58 -9.95 -24.20 -5.78
CA GLU A 58 -9.76 -25.62 -6.05
C GLU A 58 -9.58 -26.44 -4.77
N SER A 59 -8.81 -25.95 -3.79
CA SER A 59 -8.69 -26.59 -2.47
C SER A 59 -10.00 -26.57 -1.69
N TYR A 60 -10.76 -25.48 -1.77
CA TYR A 60 -12.08 -25.38 -1.14
C TYR A 60 -13.06 -26.41 -1.75
N ASP A 61 -13.12 -26.51 -3.07
CA ASP A 61 -13.99 -27.45 -3.79
C ASP A 61 -13.64 -28.90 -3.44
N GLN A 62 -12.35 -29.22 -3.31
CA GLN A 62 -11.89 -30.54 -2.88
C GLN A 62 -12.34 -30.88 -1.45
N VAL A 63 -12.15 -29.97 -0.49
CA VAL A 63 -12.57 -30.18 0.90
C VAL A 63 -14.10 -30.25 1.00
N HIS A 64 -14.82 -29.41 0.25
CA HIS A 64 -16.27 -29.41 0.23
C HIS A 64 -16.83 -30.72 -0.36
N ALA A 65 -16.21 -31.25 -1.43
CA ALA A 65 -16.54 -32.56 -1.98
C ALA A 65 -16.24 -33.70 -0.99
N GLU A 66 -15.14 -33.61 -0.23
CA GLU A 66 -14.81 -34.58 0.83
C GLU A 66 -15.85 -34.55 1.95
N ILE A 67 -16.29 -33.38 2.38
CA ILE A 67 -17.39 -33.23 3.36
C ILE A 67 -18.67 -33.89 2.83
N GLN A 68 -19.07 -33.58 1.59
CA GLN A 68 -20.28 -34.17 1.01
C GLN A 68 -20.19 -35.69 0.88
N ALA A 69 -19.04 -36.23 0.48
CA ALA A 69 -18.81 -37.67 0.40
C ALA A 69 -18.84 -38.31 1.79
N PHE A 70 -18.23 -37.65 2.78
CA PHE A 70 -18.20 -38.10 4.16
C PHE A 70 -19.59 -38.11 4.80
N GLU A 71 -20.41 -37.09 4.54
CA GLU A 71 -21.79 -36.99 5.02
C GLU A 71 -22.73 -38.01 4.37
N LYS A 72 -22.52 -38.32 3.08
CA LYS A 72 -23.26 -39.39 2.39
C LYS A 72 -22.91 -40.77 2.94
N ALA A 73 -21.64 -41.00 3.28
CA ALA A 73 -21.18 -42.27 3.83
C ALA A 73 -21.51 -42.42 5.33
N ASN A 74 -21.62 -41.32 6.07
CA ASN A 74 -21.82 -41.31 7.52
C ASN A 74 -22.98 -40.36 7.88
N PRO A 75 -24.20 -40.89 8.07
CA PRO A 75 -25.35 -40.07 8.45
C PRO A 75 -25.10 -39.33 9.76
N SER A 76 -25.64 -38.12 9.86
CA SER A 76 -25.40 -37.14 10.94
C SER A 76 -25.74 -37.62 12.37
N GLU A 77 -26.45 -38.74 12.52
CA GLU A 77 -26.81 -39.35 13.80
C GLU A 77 -25.76 -40.33 14.35
N SER A 78 -24.63 -40.56 13.65
CA SER A 78 -23.59 -41.45 14.16
C SER A 78 -23.03 -40.95 15.50
N GLU A 79 -23.16 -41.73 16.57
CA GLU A 79 -22.62 -41.38 17.89
C GLU A 79 -21.11 -41.60 18.01
N ASP A 80 -20.49 -42.26 17.03
CA ASP A 80 -19.06 -42.59 17.02
C ASP A 80 -18.18 -41.32 17.20
N PRO A 81 -17.35 -41.27 18.26
CA PRO A 81 -16.47 -40.14 18.51
C PRO A 81 -15.50 -39.87 17.36
N GLN A 82 -15.04 -40.89 16.62
CA GLN A 82 -14.12 -40.70 15.49
C GLN A 82 -14.79 -40.00 14.31
N ILE A 83 -16.07 -40.31 14.06
CA ILE A 83 -16.84 -39.67 12.99
C ILE A 83 -17.11 -38.19 13.33
N LYS A 84 -17.40 -37.90 14.61
CA LYS A 84 -17.59 -36.53 15.11
C LYS A 84 -16.31 -35.70 15.01
N GLU A 85 -15.16 -36.28 15.36
CA GLU A 85 -13.86 -35.62 15.28
C GLU A 85 -13.49 -35.32 13.82
N LYS A 86 -13.58 -36.31 12.93
CA LYS A 86 -13.29 -36.11 11.50
C LYS A 86 -14.22 -35.07 10.85
N ARG A 87 -15.51 -35.04 11.20
CA ARG A 87 -16.45 -34.00 10.77
C ARG A 87 -15.99 -32.61 11.22
N ARG A 88 -15.57 -32.49 12.49
CA ARG A 88 -15.07 -31.24 13.06
C ARG A 88 -13.81 -30.77 12.34
N GLU A 89 -12.87 -31.66 12.05
CA GLU A 89 -11.65 -31.36 11.30
C GLU A 89 -11.95 -30.85 9.89
N LEU A 90 -12.81 -31.55 9.14
CA LEU A 90 -13.18 -31.15 7.78
C LEU A 90 -13.87 -29.78 7.76
N ASN A 91 -14.82 -29.54 8.67
CA ASN A 91 -15.49 -28.25 8.79
C ASN A 91 -14.52 -27.13 9.20
N GLN A 92 -13.52 -27.43 10.03
CA GLN A 92 -12.46 -26.48 10.35
C GLN A 92 -11.63 -26.13 9.12
N LYS A 93 -11.20 -27.13 8.34
CA LYS A 93 -10.46 -26.94 7.08
C LYS A 93 -11.26 -26.06 6.11
N GLU A 94 -12.55 -26.37 5.91
CA GLU A 94 -13.44 -25.59 5.05
C GLU A 94 -13.57 -24.14 5.55
N SER A 95 -13.80 -23.93 6.84
CA SER A 95 -13.94 -22.59 7.41
C SER A 95 -12.66 -21.74 7.24
N ARG A 96 -11.48 -22.35 7.37
CA ARG A 96 -10.18 -21.69 7.20
C ARG A 96 -9.95 -21.31 5.75
N LEU A 97 -10.23 -22.21 4.81
CA LEU A 97 -10.14 -21.91 3.37
C LEU A 97 -11.11 -20.80 2.98
N ARG A 98 -12.35 -20.81 3.49
CA ARG A 98 -13.32 -19.75 3.25
C ARG A 98 -12.87 -18.40 3.79
N GLN A 99 -12.28 -18.36 4.99
CA GLN A 99 -11.70 -17.14 5.55
C GLN A 99 -10.53 -16.63 4.71
N ALA A 100 -9.67 -17.52 4.24
CA ALA A 100 -8.53 -17.18 3.38
C ALA A 100 -8.99 -16.60 2.03
N ILE A 101 -9.99 -17.22 1.40
CA ILE A 101 -10.63 -16.73 0.16
C ILE A 101 -11.20 -15.34 0.37
N ASN A 102 -12.03 -15.16 1.41
CA ASN A 102 -12.62 -13.85 1.72
C ASN A 102 -11.54 -12.78 1.98
N ALA A 103 -10.48 -13.12 2.72
CA ALA A 103 -9.37 -12.22 2.97
C ALA A 103 -8.66 -11.83 1.66
N TRP A 104 -8.46 -12.79 0.76
CA TRP A 104 -7.84 -12.55 -0.54
C TRP A 104 -8.69 -11.63 -1.43
N GLU A 105 -10.00 -11.83 -1.46
CA GLU A 105 -10.93 -10.99 -2.21
C GLU A 105 -10.96 -9.55 -1.68
N ILE A 106 -11.05 -9.39 -0.35
CA ILE A 106 -11.03 -8.07 0.30
C ILE A 106 -9.72 -7.34 -0.01
N GLN A 107 -8.58 -8.04 0.05
CA GLN A 107 -7.27 -7.44 -0.25
C GLN A 107 -7.15 -7.07 -1.73
N SER A 108 -7.64 -7.92 -2.63
CA SER A 108 -7.65 -7.65 -4.08
C SER A 108 -8.51 -6.43 -4.42
N GLU A 109 -9.69 -6.31 -3.82
CA GLU A 109 -10.55 -5.14 -3.99
C GLU A 109 -9.88 -3.87 -3.43
N ALA A 110 -9.22 -3.98 -2.28
CA ALA A 110 -8.48 -2.87 -1.69
C ALA A 110 -7.32 -2.40 -2.58
N ILE A 111 -6.61 -3.31 -3.25
CA ILE A 111 -5.55 -2.97 -4.21
C ILE A 111 -6.12 -2.22 -5.42
N LEU A 112 -7.27 -2.64 -5.94
CA LEU A 112 -7.93 -1.95 -7.06
C LEU A 112 -8.39 -0.55 -6.65
N LYS A 113 -9.05 -0.42 -5.49
CA LYS A 113 -9.45 0.89 -4.94
C LYS A 113 -8.23 1.80 -4.77
N LEU A 114 -7.15 1.28 -4.18
CA LEU A 114 -5.90 2.00 -4.00
C LEU A 114 -5.36 2.55 -5.32
N ARG A 115 -5.31 1.73 -6.38
CA ARG A 115 -4.84 2.16 -7.71
C ARG A 115 -5.73 3.23 -8.32
N LEU A 116 -7.06 3.09 -8.18
CA LEU A 116 -8.02 4.04 -8.73
C LEU A 116 -7.93 5.41 -8.05
N PHE A 117 -7.91 5.44 -6.72
CA PHE A 117 -7.76 6.70 -5.98
C PHE A 117 -6.38 7.32 -6.17
N PHE A 118 -5.32 6.51 -6.26
CA PHE A 118 -4.00 7.00 -6.61
C PHE A 118 -3.99 7.64 -8.01
N ALA A 119 -4.57 6.99 -9.00
CA ALA A 119 -4.69 7.53 -10.35
C ALA A 119 -5.48 8.85 -10.39
N ALA A 120 -6.54 8.96 -9.59
CA ALA A 120 -7.28 10.22 -9.42
C ALA A 120 -6.41 11.33 -8.80
N GLY A 121 -5.62 11.01 -7.77
CA GLY A 121 -4.66 11.93 -7.17
C GLY A 121 -3.59 12.41 -8.17
N VAL A 122 -3.03 11.49 -8.97
CA VAL A 122 -2.08 11.83 -10.04
C VAL A 122 -2.74 12.73 -11.08
N LEU A 123 -3.96 12.43 -11.49
CA LEU A 123 -4.70 13.22 -12.47
C LEU A 123 -4.95 14.64 -11.93
N LEU A 124 -5.29 14.80 -10.65
CA LEU A 124 -5.39 16.11 -10.01
C LEU A 124 -4.04 16.84 -9.97
N CYS A 125 -2.93 16.16 -9.69
CA CYS A 125 -1.61 16.77 -9.77
C CYS A 125 -1.27 17.24 -11.19
N VAL A 126 -1.62 16.46 -12.22
CA VAL A 126 -1.41 16.83 -13.64
C VAL A 126 -2.29 18.01 -14.04
N LEU A 127 -3.57 18.03 -13.64
CA LEU A 127 -4.46 19.17 -13.88
C LEU A 127 -4.00 20.42 -13.13
N GLY A 128 -3.50 20.27 -11.90
CA GLY A 128 -2.89 21.33 -11.12
C GLY A 128 -1.65 21.90 -11.81
N TRP A 129 -0.80 21.02 -12.35
CA TRP A 129 0.38 21.39 -13.14
C TRP A 129 0.02 22.20 -14.38
N LEU A 130 -0.92 21.70 -15.20
CA LEU A 130 -1.43 22.37 -16.39
C LEU A 130 -2.04 23.74 -16.04
N SER A 131 -2.88 23.78 -15.01
CA SER A 131 -3.53 25.02 -14.55
C SER A 131 -2.53 26.03 -14.02
N TYR A 132 -1.46 25.58 -13.36
CA TYR A 132 -0.38 26.45 -12.90
C TYR A 132 0.40 27.05 -14.07
N ARG A 133 0.60 26.29 -15.15
CA ARG A 133 1.38 26.73 -16.32
C ARG A 133 0.61 27.63 -17.28
N PHE A 134 -0.68 27.37 -17.46
CA PHE A 134 -1.53 28.01 -18.48
C PHE A 134 -2.62 28.92 -17.91
N GLY A 135 -2.90 28.87 -16.61
CA GLY A 135 -4.03 29.57 -16.00
C GLY A 135 -3.71 30.22 -14.66
N SER A 136 -4.72 30.24 -13.78
CA SER A 136 -4.60 30.84 -12.46
C SER A 136 -3.72 30.00 -11.54
N LYS A 137 -2.63 30.60 -11.07
CA LYS A 137 -1.70 29.99 -10.10
C LYS A 137 -2.40 29.48 -8.84
N TRP A 138 -3.47 30.16 -8.40
CA TRP A 138 -4.27 29.78 -7.24
C TRP A 138 -5.07 28.49 -7.47
N LEU A 139 -5.63 28.32 -8.66
CA LEU A 139 -6.40 27.12 -8.99
C LEU A 139 -5.46 25.92 -9.13
N GLY A 140 -4.31 26.12 -9.78
CA GLY A 140 -3.24 25.13 -9.80
C GLY A 140 -2.80 24.70 -8.40
N PHE A 141 -2.67 25.65 -7.47
CA PHE A 141 -2.30 25.37 -6.08
C PHE A 141 -3.32 24.50 -5.35
N SER A 142 -4.60 24.88 -5.37
CA SER A 142 -5.65 24.08 -4.70
C SER A 142 -5.72 22.67 -5.27
N CYS A 143 -5.59 22.53 -6.59
CA CYS A 143 -5.63 21.23 -7.24
C CYS A 143 -4.41 20.35 -6.87
N PHE A 144 -3.20 20.95 -6.81
CA PHE A 144 -2.02 20.25 -6.31
C PHE A 144 -2.15 19.82 -4.86
N PHE A 145 -2.64 20.71 -4.00
CA PHE A 145 -2.78 20.42 -2.57
C PHE A 145 -3.73 19.24 -2.34
N VAL A 146 -4.89 19.26 -2.99
CA VAL A 146 -5.86 18.15 -2.91
C VAL A 146 -5.28 16.87 -3.52
N GLY A 147 -4.62 16.95 -4.69
CA GLY A 147 -3.99 15.79 -5.32
C GLY A 147 -2.93 15.14 -4.44
N PHE A 148 -2.04 15.93 -3.82
CA PHE A 148 -1.04 15.40 -2.89
C PHE A 148 -1.67 14.84 -1.62
N LEU A 149 -2.71 15.49 -1.06
CA LEU A 149 -3.40 14.99 0.12
C LEU A 149 -3.97 13.58 -0.14
N GLU A 150 -4.58 13.37 -1.31
CA GLU A 150 -5.11 12.08 -1.75
C GLU A 150 -3.98 11.05 -1.89
N LEU A 151 -2.88 11.40 -2.59
CA LEU A 151 -1.72 10.53 -2.75
C LEU A 151 -1.11 10.10 -1.41
N PHE A 152 -0.99 11.03 -0.45
CA PHE A 152 -0.45 10.75 0.88
C PHE A 152 -1.40 9.90 1.73
N TYR A 153 -2.70 10.18 1.69
CA TYR A 153 -3.70 9.42 2.43
C TYR A 153 -3.68 7.95 2.00
N TRP A 154 -3.70 7.70 0.68
CA TRP A 154 -3.74 6.35 0.14
C TRP A 154 -2.41 5.60 0.22
N SER A 155 -1.28 6.31 0.21
CA SER A 155 0.05 5.70 0.39
C SER A 155 0.34 5.30 1.85
N SER A 156 -0.50 5.70 2.80
CA SER A 156 -0.30 5.41 4.22
C SER A 156 -0.41 3.90 4.53
N PRO A 157 0.46 3.35 5.39
CA PRO A 157 0.38 1.95 5.80
C PRO A 157 -0.93 1.68 6.57
N SER A 158 -1.59 0.58 6.23
CA SER A 158 -2.80 0.11 6.93
C SER A 158 -2.43 -1.13 7.74
N PHE A 159 -2.76 -1.14 9.03
CA PHE A 159 -2.32 -2.17 9.99
C PHE A 159 -3.25 -3.40 10.09
N PHE A 160 -4.21 -3.54 9.20
CA PHE A 160 -5.26 -4.55 9.34
C PHE A 160 -5.04 -5.72 8.39
N GLY A 161 -4.67 -6.88 8.95
CA GLY A 161 -4.61 -8.16 8.26
C GLY A 161 -3.41 -9.01 8.68
N GLY A 162 -3.62 -10.31 8.87
CA GLY A 162 -2.51 -11.26 8.99
C GLY A 162 -1.65 -11.27 7.72
N ARG A 163 -0.36 -11.58 7.84
CA ARG A 163 0.62 -11.55 6.75
C ARG A 163 0.37 -12.70 5.77
N THR A 164 -0.48 -12.46 4.77
CA THR A 164 -0.71 -13.31 3.59
C THR A 164 0.16 -12.85 2.42
N ALA A 165 0.43 -13.71 1.44
CA ALA A 165 1.18 -13.33 0.23
C ALA A 165 0.57 -12.10 -0.49
N GLU A 166 -0.75 -11.94 -0.42
CA GLU A 166 -1.46 -10.80 -1.03
C GLU A 166 -1.31 -9.50 -0.21
N TYR A 167 -1.16 -9.59 1.12
CA TYR A 167 -0.77 -8.45 1.95
C TYR A 167 0.65 -7.96 1.61
N GLU A 168 1.58 -8.87 1.32
CA GLU A 168 2.93 -8.48 0.87
C GLU A 168 2.90 -7.79 -0.51
N ARG A 169 2.08 -8.27 -1.44
CA ARG A 169 1.83 -7.58 -2.73
C ARG A 169 1.24 -6.19 -2.51
N MET A 170 0.29 -6.04 -1.60
CA MET A 170 -0.29 -4.75 -1.23
C MET A 170 0.76 -3.78 -0.65
N LEU A 171 1.62 -4.27 0.25
CA LEU A 171 2.74 -3.51 0.82
C LEU A 171 3.72 -3.03 -0.25
N HIS A 172 4.15 -3.92 -1.14
CA HIS A 172 5.03 -3.57 -2.26
C HIS A 172 4.39 -2.54 -3.19
N ASN A 173 3.10 -2.69 -3.50
CA ASN A 173 2.38 -1.73 -4.32
C ASN A 173 2.32 -0.35 -3.62
N LYS A 174 2.01 -0.29 -2.32
CA LYS A 174 2.03 0.96 -1.54
C LYS A 174 3.41 1.61 -1.51
N PHE A 175 4.46 0.82 -1.33
CA PHE A 175 5.84 1.32 -1.35
C PHE A 175 6.19 1.94 -2.71
N PHE A 176 5.86 1.26 -3.81
CA PHE A 176 6.10 1.77 -5.15
C PHE A 176 5.30 3.06 -5.44
N LEU A 177 4.03 3.09 -5.06
CA LEU A 177 3.18 4.28 -5.20
C LEU A 177 3.71 5.46 -4.37
N GLY A 178 4.24 5.20 -3.17
CA GLY A 178 4.92 6.20 -2.35
C GLY A 178 6.17 6.78 -3.03
N LEU A 179 6.99 5.95 -3.69
CA LEU A 179 8.13 6.40 -4.48
C LEU A 179 7.69 7.29 -5.65
N VAL A 180 6.62 6.92 -6.36
CA VAL A 180 6.06 7.72 -7.45
C VAL A 180 5.56 9.07 -6.92
N ALA A 181 4.84 9.09 -5.80
CA ALA A 181 4.37 10.33 -5.16
C ALA A 181 5.54 11.24 -4.74
N LEU A 182 6.62 10.68 -4.20
CA LEU A 182 7.84 11.41 -3.86
C LEU A 182 8.53 11.99 -5.11
N GLY A 183 8.60 11.21 -6.19
CA GLY A 183 9.08 11.69 -7.49
C GLY A 183 8.27 12.86 -8.03
N LEU A 184 6.94 12.78 -7.95
CA LEU A 184 6.03 13.87 -8.34
C LEU A 184 6.22 15.11 -7.46
N LEU A 185 6.42 14.95 -6.16
CA LEU A 185 6.69 16.05 -5.23
C LEU A 185 8.00 16.77 -5.58
N ILE A 186 9.08 16.03 -5.85
CA ILE A 186 10.38 16.60 -6.23
C ILE A 186 10.26 17.30 -7.59
N GLY A 187 9.56 16.69 -8.55
CA GLY A 187 9.26 17.29 -9.86
C GLY A 187 8.54 18.63 -9.70
N ALA A 188 7.46 18.66 -8.92
CA ALA A 188 6.72 19.88 -8.62
C ALA A 188 7.62 20.94 -7.94
N ALA A 189 8.46 20.56 -6.98
CA ALA A 189 9.37 21.48 -6.33
C ALA A 189 10.40 22.10 -7.29
N ARG A 190 10.97 21.28 -8.19
CA ARG A 190 11.91 21.75 -9.21
C ARG A 190 11.25 22.76 -10.15
N THR A 191 10.03 22.49 -10.55
CA THR A 191 9.31 23.34 -11.50
C THR A 191 8.85 24.68 -10.94
N VAL A 192 8.57 24.75 -9.64
CA VAL A 192 8.28 26.02 -8.94
C VAL A 192 9.59 26.79 -8.66
N GLY A 193 10.75 26.23 -8.98
CA GLY A 193 12.05 26.86 -8.77
C GLY A 193 12.48 26.87 -7.29
N LEU A 194 11.90 26.02 -6.45
CA LEU A 194 12.25 25.93 -5.03
C LEU A 194 13.66 25.39 -4.78
N LEU A 195 14.18 24.62 -5.75
CA LEU A 195 15.52 24.02 -5.73
C LEU A 195 16.57 24.85 -6.48
N ALA A 196 16.22 26.04 -7.00
CA ALA A 196 17.19 26.93 -7.62
C ALA A 196 18.02 27.63 -6.53
N ASN A 197 19.35 27.52 -6.61
CA ASN A 197 20.25 28.22 -5.69
C ASN A 197 20.05 29.74 -5.82
N PRO A 198 20.04 30.49 -4.71
CA PRO A 198 20.07 31.95 -4.79
C PRO A 198 21.33 32.34 -5.57
N VAL A 199 21.16 33.08 -6.66
CA VAL A 199 22.28 33.67 -7.40
C VAL A 199 23.09 34.48 -6.40
N LYS A 200 24.36 34.13 -6.25
CA LYS A 200 25.31 34.87 -5.41
C LYS A 200 25.30 36.31 -5.94
N GLU A 201 24.78 37.26 -5.17
CA GLU A 201 24.87 38.67 -5.55
C GLU A 201 26.36 38.99 -5.76
N PRO A 202 26.72 39.68 -6.86
CA PRO A 202 28.11 40.04 -7.10
C PRO A 202 28.60 40.86 -5.92
N GLU A 203 29.70 40.41 -5.32
CA GLU A 203 30.38 41.09 -4.22
C GLU A 203 30.61 42.56 -4.63
N PRO A 204 30.27 43.54 -3.78
CA PRO A 204 30.45 44.94 -4.13
C PRO A 204 31.93 45.18 -4.43
N THR A 205 32.24 45.54 -5.68
CA THR A 205 33.58 45.88 -6.13
C THR A 205 34.16 46.94 -5.18
N PRO A 206 35.33 46.71 -4.56
CA PRO A 206 35.93 47.69 -3.67
C PRO A 206 36.13 49.01 -4.43
N ALA A 207 35.66 50.11 -3.85
CA ALA A 207 35.77 51.43 -4.44
C ALA A 207 37.23 51.75 -4.78
N SER A 208 37.49 52.16 -6.02
CA SER A 208 38.81 52.60 -6.46
C SER A 208 39.29 53.76 -5.57
N PRO A 209 40.54 53.76 -5.07
CA PRO A 209 41.07 54.88 -4.32
C PRO A 209 41.07 56.14 -5.20
N SER A 210 40.60 57.27 -4.64
CA SER A 210 40.68 58.58 -5.29
C SER A 210 42.15 58.95 -5.52
N PRO A 211 42.52 59.45 -6.70
CA PRO A 211 43.83 60.06 -6.90
C PRO A 211 43.88 61.40 -6.14
N GLU A 212 44.90 61.54 -5.28
CA GLU A 212 45.29 62.79 -4.60
C GLU A 212 45.87 63.81 -5.59
#